data_AF-A0A3D5EHH4-F1
#
_entry.id   AF-A0A3D5EHH4-F1
#
_cell.length_a   1.000
_cell.length_b   1.000
_cell.length_c   1.000
_cell.angle_alpha   90.00
_cell.angle_beta   90.00
_cell.angle_gamma   90.00
#
_symmetry.space_group_name_H-M   'P 1'
#
loop_
_entity.id
_entity.type
_entity.pdbx_description
1 polymer ?
#
loop_
_entity_poly.entity_id
_entity_poly.type
_entity_poly.pdbx_seq_one_letter_code
_entity_poly.pdbx_strand_id
1 'polypeptide(L)'
;MHKITVAFPYFHFYCNTHIHIVSIKMSKRTYRFFNNCVSWDSADVHVDGGLCSLIDDRTSIERSTFLQYVDHDELQEIELSLGYSKHYKQGLTMAGDNHVEYFRSKHHGERVYGFRHSAIEFVFVA
;
A
#
# COMPACT_ATOMS: atom_id res chain seq x y z
N MET A 1 42.42 3.52 20.72
CA MET A 1 41.46 4.14 21.66
C MET A 1 40.50 5.01 20.87
N HIS A 2 39.22 4.74 21.05
CA HIS A 2 38.01 5.41 20.56
C HIS A 2 38.13 6.80 19.90
N LYS A 3 37.51 6.94 18.72
CA LYS A 3 36.32 7.80 18.53
C LYS A 3 35.61 7.46 17.22
N ILE A 4 34.35 7.08 17.35
CA ILE A 4 33.35 7.07 16.29
C ILE A 4 32.99 8.53 15.99
N THR A 5 32.87 8.90 14.72
CA THR A 5 32.13 10.09 14.31
C THR A 5 31.35 9.73 13.06
N VAL A 6 30.04 9.60 13.24
CA VAL A 6 29.07 9.50 12.16
C VAL A 6 28.70 10.93 11.79
N ALA A 7 28.92 11.30 10.53
CA ALA A 7 28.42 12.55 9.96
C ALA A 7 28.00 12.26 8.51
N PHE A 8 26.70 12.01 8.31
CA PHE A 8 26.02 12.48 7.11
C PHE A 8 25.87 14.00 7.31
N PRO A 9 26.23 14.87 6.35
CA PRO A 9 25.54 14.92 5.06
C PRO A 9 26.45 15.35 3.88
N TYR A 10 25.90 15.32 2.66
CA TYR A 10 26.51 15.76 1.41
C TYR A 10 27.61 14.85 0.84
N PHE A 11 27.18 13.92 -0.01
CA PHE A 11 28.07 13.29 -0.98
C PHE A 11 28.54 14.34 -2.00
N HIS A 12 29.74 14.88 -1.78
CA HIS A 12 30.59 15.32 -2.88
C HIS A 12 31.40 14.10 -3.33
N PHE A 13 30.91 13.39 -4.34
CA PHE A 13 31.72 12.42 -5.07
C PHE A 13 32.51 13.13 -6.15
N TYR A 14 33.80 13.40 -5.88
CA TYR A 14 34.79 13.41 -6.94
C TYR A 14 35.24 11.97 -7.16
N CYS A 15 34.80 11.35 -8.25
CA CYS A 15 35.52 10.22 -8.83
C CYS A 15 35.21 10.12 -10.32
N ASN A 16 36.26 10.32 -11.11
CA ASN A 16 36.26 10.34 -12.56
C ASN A 16 36.41 8.90 -13.07
N THR A 17 35.30 8.19 -13.27
CA THR A 17 35.18 7.00 -14.15
C THR A 17 33.73 6.53 -14.16
N HIS A 18 33.09 6.65 -15.33
CA HIS A 18 31.83 6.01 -15.76
C HIS A 18 31.12 5.11 -14.71
N ILE A 19 30.34 5.74 -13.82
CA ILE A 19 29.45 5.05 -12.88
C ILE A 19 28.13 4.79 -13.62
N HIS A 20 27.90 3.55 -14.02
CA HIS A 20 26.53 3.08 -14.24
C HIS A 20 25.82 3.11 -12.89
N ILE A 21 25.00 4.14 -12.65
CA ILE A 21 24.11 4.19 -11.49
C ILE A 21 23.08 3.09 -11.70
N VAL A 22 23.39 1.88 -11.22
CA VAL A 22 22.36 0.88 -10.96
C VAL A 22 21.60 1.41 -9.76
N SER A 23 20.45 2.03 -10.02
CA SER A 23 19.51 2.41 -8.98
C SER A 23 19.09 1.13 -8.25
N ILE A 24 19.71 0.85 -7.10
CA ILE A 24 19.28 -0.21 -6.21
C ILE A 24 17.95 0.28 -5.63
N LYS A 25 16.85 -0.07 -6.30
CA LYS A 25 15.50 0.16 -5.82
C LYS A 25 15.41 -0.56 -4.48
N MET A 26 15.41 0.19 -3.38
CA MET A 26 15.19 -0.38 -2.04
C MET A 26 13.95 -1.27 -2.12
N SER A 27 14.10 -2.54 -1.74
CA SER A 27 13.02 -3.53 -1.67
C SER A 27 11.88 -2.91 -0.88
N LYS A 28 10.87 -2.44 -1.60
CA LYS A 28 9.66 -1.90 -1.03
C LYS A 28 8.89 -3.12 -0.53
N ARG A 29 8.52 -3.16 0.76
CA ARG A 29 7.71 -4.27 1.29
C ARG A 29 6.45 -4.38 0.42
N THR A 30 6.21 -5.56 -0.12
CA THR A 30 5.01 -5.86 -0.90
C THR A 30 3.93 -6.31 0.08
N TYR A 31 2.80 -5.61 0.07
CA TYR A 31 1.64 -5.86 0.91
C TYR A 31 0.66 -6.77 0.18
N ARG A 32 0.17 -7.80 0.85
CA ARG A 32 -0.73 -8.82 0.31
C ARG A 32 -2.12 -8.67 0.88
N PHE A 33 -3.12 -9.09 0.12
CA PHE A 33 -4.51 -9.04 0.54
C PHE A 33 -4.70 -9.86 1.82
N PHE A 34 -5.28 -9.23 2.83
CA PHE A 34 -5.56 -9.85 4.12
C PHE A 34 -7.04 -10.24 4.19
N ASN A 35 -7.92 -9.24 4.18
CA ASN A 35 -9.35 -9.46 4.35
C ASN A 35 -10.16 -8.24 3.91
N ASN A 36 -11.48 -8.40 3.82
CA ASN A 36 -12.44 -7.30 3.69
C ASN A 36 -13.25 -7.10 4.97
N CYS A 37 -13.79 -5.90 5.17
CA CYS A 37 -14.50 -5.54 6.40
C CYS A 37 -15.76 -6.37 6.67
N VAL A 38 -16.35 -7.02 5.65
CA VAL A 38 -17.54 -7.86 5.81
C VAL A 38 -17.21 -9.30 6.25
N SER A 39 -15.95 -9.73 6.07
CA SER A 39 -15.47 -11.07 6.45
C SER A 39 -14.51 -10.99 7.64
N TRP A 40 -14.51 -9.88 8.37
CA TRP A 40 -13.62 -9.65 9.50
C TRP A 40 -13.99 -10.53 10.70
N ASP A 41 -12.99 -10.94 11.48
CA ASP A 41 -13.24 -11.64 12.74
C ASP A 41 -13.99 -10.71 13.70
N SER A 42 -15.14 -11.14 14.19
CA SER A 42 -15.99 -10.35 15.09
C SER A 42 -15.29 -10.03 16.41
N ALA A 43 -14.36 -10.88 16.86
CA ALA A 43 -13.55 -10.62 18.05
C ALA A 43 -12.54 -9.47 17.86
N ASP A 44 -12.21 -9.13 16.62
CA ASP A 44 -11.22 -8.11 16.25
C ASP A 44 -11.84 -6.78 15.78
N VAL A 45 -13.17 -6.65 15.80
CA VAL A 45 -13.83 -5.45 15.25
C VAL A 45 -13.67 -4.23 16.16
N HIS A 46 -13.97 -4.39 17.45
CA HIS A 46 -14.09 -3.28 18.41
C HIS A 46 -12.94 -3.17 19.42
N VAL A 47 -11.88 -3.98 19.24
CA VAL A 47 -10.69 -3.92 20.08
C VAL A 47 -9.78 -2.78 19.66
N ASP A 48 -8.94 -2.29 20.58
CA ASP A 48 -7.94 -1.28 20.26
C ASP A 48 -7.00 -1.78 19.16
N GLY A 49 -6.93 -1.02 18.05
CA GLY A 49 -6.15 -1.40 16.88
C GLY A 49 -6.85 -2.38 15.93
N GLY A 50 -8.07 -2.80 16.25
CA GLY A 50 -8.94 -3.64 15.42
C GLY A 50 -9.55 -2.89 14.23
N LEU A 51 -10.60 -3.47 13.63
CA LEU A 51 -11.22 -2.93 12.40
C LEU A 51 -11.73 -1.49 12.56
N CYS A 52 -12.43 -1.18 13.65
CA CYS A 52 -12.96 0.18 13.86
C CYS A 52 -11.83 1.20 13.95
N SER A 53 -10.79 0.94 14.76
CA SER A 53 -9.61 1.81 14.85
C SER A 53 -8.93 2.01 13.49
N LEU A 54 -8.79 0.93 12.70
CA LEU A 54 -8.23 0.99 11.36
C LEU A 54 -9.03 1.93 10.44
N ILE A 55 -10.36 1.83 10.46
CA ILE A 55 -11.24 2.65 9.62
C ILE A 55 -11.19 4.12 10.08
N ASP A 56 -11.25 4.37 11.38
CA ASP A 56 -11.27 5.71 11.95
C ASP A 56 -9.94 6.45 11.74
N ASP A 57 -8.81 5.74 11.82
CA ASP A 57 -7.46 6.32 11.68
C ASP A 57 -6.98 6.44 10.22
N ARG A 58 -7.83 6.09 9.24
CA ARG A 58 -7.40 6.00 7.84
C ARG A 58 -7.03 7.37 7.26
N THR A 59 -5.93 7.40 6.51
CA THR A 59 -5.51 8.56 5.72
C THR A 59 -5.69 8.25 4.24
N SER A 60 -6.42 9.11 3.52
CA SER A 60 -6.57 9.00 2.06
C SER A 60 -5.22 9.12 1.35
N ILE A 61 -5.03 8.34 0.30
CA ILE A 61 -3.84 8.35 -0.54
C ILE A 61 -4.23 8.27 -2.01
N GLU A 62 -3.31 8.65 -2.88
CA GLU A 62 -3.46 8.44 -4.33
C GLU A 62 -3.32 6.96 -4.71
N ARG A 63 -4.04 6.54 -5.76
CA ARG A 63 -3.89 5.20 -6.36
C ARG A 63 -2.43 4.90 -6.71
N SER A 64 -1.73 5.90 -7.25
CA SER A 64 -0.31 5.79 -7.61
C SER A 64 0.58 5.49 -6.41
N THR A 65 0.18 5.93 -5.20
CA THR A 65 0.88 5.60 -3.96
C THR A 65 0.55 4.18 -3.53
N PHE A 66 -0.73 3.80 -3.52
CA PHE A 66 -1.21 2.46 -3.18
C PHE A 66 -0.50 1.37 -4.01
N LEU A 67 -0.47 1.55 -5.33
CA LEU A 67 0.17 0.63 -6.28
C LEU A 67 1.68 0.45 -6.10
N GLN A 68 2.35 1.32 -5.35
CA GLN A 68 3.78 1.10 -5.09
C GLN A 68 4.03 0.11 -3.96
N TYR A 69 3.01 -0.23 -3.17
CA TYR A 69 3.16 -1.08 -1.98
C TYR A 69 2.46 -2.42 -2.12
N VAL A 70 1.38 -2.53 -2.87
CA VAL A 70 0.58 -3.76 -2.93
C VAL A 70 1.04 -4.74 -4.00
N ASP A 71 0.74 -6.01 -3.79
CA ASP A 71 0.87 -7.06 -4.79
C ASP A 71 -0.11 -6.81 -5.95
N HIS A 72 0.42 -6.72 -7.18
CA HIS A 72 -0.36 -6.39 -8.35
C HIS A 72 -1.18 -7.56 -8.90
N ASP A 73 -0.72 -8.80 -8.69
CA ASP A 73 -1.40 -9.98 -9.20
C ASP A 73 -2.64 -10.25 -8.34
N GLU A 74 -2.51 -10.19 -7.02
CA GLU A 74 -3.65 -10.28 -6.09
C GLU A 74 -4.65 -9.14 -6.29
N LEU A 75 -4.16 -7.91 -6.49
CA LEU A 75 -5.03 -6.78 -6.79
C LEU A 75 -5.82 -7.02 -8.09
N GLN A 76 -5.18 -7.56 -9.13
CA GLN A 76 -5.86 -7.86 -10.39
C GLN A 76 -6.94 -8.93 -10.22
N GLU A 77 -6.71 -9.95 -9.40
CA GLU A 77 -7.73 -10.96 -9.09
C GLU A 77 -8.94 -10.33 -8.40
N ILE A 78 -8.70 -9.44 -7.43
CA ILE A 78 -9.77 -8.70 -6.74
C ILE A 78 -10.51 -7.79 -7.73
N GLU A 79 -9.79 -7.03 -8.57
CA GLU A 79 -10.39 -6.18 -9.60
C GLU A 79 -11.34 -6.97 -10.51
N LEU A 80 -10.93 -8.15 -10.98
CA LEU A 80 -11.76 -9.02 -11.80
C LEU A 80 -12.97 -9.56 -11.02
N SER A 81 -12.79 -9.92 -9.75
CA SER A 81 -13.87 -10.42 -8.89
C SER A 81 -14.95 -9.36 -8.63
N LEU A 82 -14.57 -8.08 -8.62
CA LEU A 82 -15.46 -6.92 -8.51
C LEU A 82 -16.12 -6.54 -9.85
N GLY A 83 -15.79 -7.24 -10.94
CA GLY A 83 -16.36 -6.99 -12.26
C GLY A 83 -15.66 -5.90 -13.06
N TYR A 84 -14.48 -5.43 -12.63
CA TYR A 84 -13.72 -4.46 -13.40
C TYR A 84 -13.05 -5.08 -14.63
N SER A 85 -12.97 -4.29 -15.69
CA SER A 85 -12.26 -4.64 -16.92
C SER A 85 -10.77 -4.32 -16.81
N LYS A 86 -9.93 -5.13 -17.46
CA LYS A 86 -8.48 -4.85 -17.57
C LYS A 86 -8.17 -3.63 -18.43
N HIS A 87 -9.06 -3.29 -19.35
CA HIS A 87 -8.86 -2.21 -20.32
C HIS A 87 -10.11 -1.35 -20.47
N TYR A 88 -9.93 -0.03 -20.53
CA TYR A 88 -11.01 0.96 -20.58
C TYR A 88 -11.95 0.83 -21.79
N LYS A 89 -11.49 0.23 -22.89
CA LYS A 89 -12.33 -0.07 -24.06
C LYS A 89 -13.27 -1.27 -23.86
N GLN A 90 -13.03 -2.10 -22.86
CA GLN A 90 -13.80 -3.31 -22.58
C GLN A 90 -14.84 -3.09 -21.47
N GLY A 91 -14.69 -2.02 -20.68
CA GLY A 91 -15.60 -1.66 -19.61
C GLY A 91 -14.95 -0.72 -18.59
N LEU A 92 -15.63 -0.53 -17.47
CA LEU A 92 -15.12 0.26 -16.36
C LEU A 92 -13.89 -0.41 -15.75
N THR A 93 -12.83 0.36 -15.56
CA THR A 93 -11.62 -0.08 -14.85
C THR A 93 -11.63 0.49 -13.44
N MET A 94 -11.03 -0.19 -12.47
CA MET A 94 -10.92 0.34 -11.10
C MET A 94 -10.17 1.69 -11.06
N ALA A 95 -9.23 1.91 -11.99
CA ALA A 95 -8.53 3.19 -12.13
C ALA A 95 -9.42 4.34 -12.64
N GLY A 96 -10.51 4.01 -13.35
CA GLY A 96 -11.48 4.97 -13.89
C GLY A 96 -12.76 5.10 -13.07
N ASP A 97 -12.82 4.43 -11.91
CA ASP A 97 -13.96 4.50 -11.01
C ASP A 97 -13.70 5.52 -9.90
N ASN A 98 -14.44 6.64 -9.95
CA ASN A 98 -14.33 7.73 -8.99
C ASN A 98 -14.94 7.40 -7.62
N HIS A 99 -15.61 6.26 -7.46
CA HIS A 99 -16.15 5.81 -6.18
C HIS A 99 -15.18 4.92 -5.41
N VAL A 100 -14.02 4.59 -5.99
CA VAL A 100 -12.95 3.87 -5.32
C VAL A 100 -12.04 4.85 -4.60
N GLU A 101 -11.89 4.67 -3.30
CA GLU A 101 -11.03 5.50 -2.46
C GLU A 101 -9.87 4.66 -1.91
N TYR A 102 -8.64 5.14 -2.05
CA TYR A 102 -7.45 4.45 -1.54
C TYR A 102 -7.03 5.05 -0.22
N PHE A 103 -6.55 4.22 0.70
CA PHE A 103 -6.12 4.67 2.01
C PHE A 103 -4.87 3.92 2.51
N ARG A 104 -4.24 4.52 3.52
CA ARG A 104 -3.30 3.86 4.42
C ARG A 104 -3.81 4.01 5.85
N SER A 105 -3.59 3.02 6.69
CA SER A 105 -3.96 3.08 8.11
C SER A 105 -3.01 2.25 8.97
N LYS A 106 -3.46 1.85 10.16
CA LYS A 106 -2.82 0.88 11.02
C LYS A 106 -3.80 -0.23 11.44
N HIS A 107 -3.31 -1.46 11.51
CA HIS A 107 -4.00 -2.61 12.11
C HIS A 107 -3.07 -3.19 13.17
N HIS A 108 -3.50 -3.26 14.43
CA HIS A 108 -2.64 -3.67 15.56
C HIS A 108 -1.30 -2.93 15.64
N GLY A 109 -1.32 -1.63 15.31
CA GLY A 109 -0.13 -0.77 15.29
C GLY A 109 0.74 -0.90 14.03
N GLU A 110 0.51 -1.91 13.19
CA GLU A 110 1.25 -2.14 11.95
C GLU A 110 0.65 -1.36 10.79
N ARG A 111 1.50 -0.84 9.91
CA ARG A 111 1.06 -0.11 8.71
C ARG A 111 0.25 -1.05 7.82
N VAL A 112 -0.90 -0.59 7.33
CA VAL A 112 -1.69 -1.27 6.30
C VAL A 112 -2.03 -0.32 5.15
N TYR A 113 -2.32 -0.91 4.00
CA TYR A 113 -2.84 -0.24 2.82
C TYR A 113 -4.19 -0.83 2.44
N GLY A 114 -5.05 -0.07 1.79
CA GLY A 114 -6.32 -0.60 1.35
C GLY A 114 -7.05 0.31 0.39
N PHE A 115 -8.20 -0.16 -0.08
CA PHE A 115 -9.16 0.64 -0.82
C PHE A 115 -10.57 0.37 -0.34
N ARG A 116 -11.45 1.35 -0.50
CA ARG A 116 -12.87 1.25 -0.26
C ARG A 116 -13.59 1.19 -1.60
N HIS A 117 -14.40 0.16 -1.79
CA HIS A 117 -15.28 0.02 -2.94
C HIS A 117 -16.69 -0.29 -2.42
N SER A 118 -17.69 0.52 -2.79
CA SER A 118 -19.08 0.32 -2.36
C SER A 118 -19.26 0.15 -0.84
N ALA A 119 -18.55 0.98 -0.05
CA ALA A 119 -18.50 0.91 1.41
C ALA A 119 -17.89 -0.38 2.01
N ILE A 120 -17.20 -1.18 1.19
CA ILE A 120 -16.42 -2.33 1.63
C ILE A 120 -14.94 -1.95 1.55
N GLU A 121 -14.25 -2.00 2.69
CA GLU A 121 -12.81 -1.84 2.78
C GLU A 121 -12.09 -3.16 2.53
N PHE A 122 -11.14 -3.15 1.59
CA PHE A 122 -10.22 -4.23 1.28
C PHE A 122 -8.85 -3.88 1.85
N VAL A 123 -8.34 -4.70 2.75
CA VAL A 123 -7.14 -4.41 3.54
C VAL A 123 -5.98 -5.31 3.10
N PHE A 124 -4.80 -4.71 3.00
CA PHE A 124 -3.54 -5.35 2.64
C PHE A 124 -2.51 -5.15 3.77
N VAL A 125 -1.85 -6.24 4.16
CA VAL A 125 -0.85 -6.31 5.24
C VAL A 125 0.51 -6.75 4.70
N ALA A 126 1.59 -6.47 5.43
CA ALA A 126 2.97 -6.77 5.00
C ALA A 126 3.33 -8.26 5.08
#